data_AF-A0A7J5X5U9-F1
#
_entry.id   AF-A0A7J5X5U9-F1
#
_cell.length_a   1.000
_cell.length_b   1.000
_cell.length_c   1.000
_cell.angle_alpha   90.00
_cell.angle_beta   90.00
_cell.angle_gamma   90.00
#
_symmetry.space_group_name_H-M   'P 1'
#
loop_
_entity.id
_entity.type
_entity.pdbx_description
1 polymer ?
#
loop_
_entity_poly.entity_id
_entity_poly.type
_entity_poly.pdbx_seq_one_letter_code
_entity_poly.pdbx_strand_id
1 'polypeptide(L)'
;MPADGCPLPAVLEKMEVQLTQLKLSRTCLDPDSDPAAGGGPGIELLEPVNLQLMVRRNLSATWYKKMVAVEVDGDLKPMKSVQVLMVLFGLFSAEPVAETGGEDQEDLENLRFNLNIESLGLVLYSNDPKQPLALQHQQELRLGELALHQLQVSGRIRSSDGLEVTAVLSGCTLDDLRTGMERASSR
;
A
#
# COMPACT_ATOMS: atom_id res chain seq x y z
N MET A 1 31.10 -18.06 -20.52
CA MET A 1 31.96 -18.83 -19.61
C MET A 1 31.40 -18.69 -18.20
N PRO A 2 31.51 -19.71 -17.32
CA PRO A 2 31.08 -19.58 -15.94
C PRO A 2 31.98 -18.57 -15.21
N ALA A 3 31.43 -17.80 -14.27
CA ALA A 3 32.23 -16.99 -13.37
C ALA A 3 32.96 -17.90 -12.37
N ASP A 4 34.20 -17.54 -12.00
CA ASP A 4 35.07 -18.36 -11.17
C ASP A 4 34.44 -18.73 -9.82
N GLY A 5 34.45 -20.03 -9.48
CA GLY A 5 34.35 -20.50 -8.09
C GLY A 5 33.13 -21.30 -7.64
N CYS A 6 32.07 -21.47 -8.45
CA CYS A 6 30.90 -22.28 -8.03
C CYS A 6 30.30 -23.10 -9.20
N PRO A 7 30.23 -24.45 -9.09
CA PRO A 7 29.85 -25.34 -10.21
C PRO A 7 28.34 -25.63 -10.31
N LEU A 8 27.50 -25.04 -9.47
CA LEU A 8 26.07 -25.33 -9.42
C LEU A 8 25.26 -24.31 -10.22
N PRO A 9 24.10 -24.70 -10.80
CA PRO A 9 23.20 -23.76 -11.47
C PRO A 9 22.55 -22.81 -10.46
N ALA A 10 22.30 -21.57 -10.89
CA ALA A 10 21.67 -20.58 -10.02
C ALA A 10 20.25 -21.01 -9.68
N VAL A 11 19.90 -20.94 -8.39
CA VAL A 11 18.57 -21.30 -7.89
C VAL A 11 17.77 -20.03 -7.69
N LEU A 12 16.70 -19.90 -8.46
CA LEU A 12 15.75 -18.79 -8.38
C LEU A 12 14.40 -19.32 -7.90
N GLU A 13 13.85 -18.68 -6.89
CA GLU A 13 12.49 -18.94 -6.41
C GLU A 13 11.55 -17.90 -7.01
N LYS A 14 10.38 -18.36 -7.46
CA LYS A 14 9.30 -17.51 -7.98
C LYS A 14 8.02 -17.83 -7.22
N MET A 15 7.42 -16.80 -6.64
CA MET A 15 6.09 -16.84 -6.03
C MET A 15 5.18 -15.86 -6.77
N GLU A 16 4.03 -16.37 -7.21
CA GLU A 16 3.00 -15.57 -7.87
C GLU A 16 1.71 -15.70 -7.08
N VAL A 17 1.17 -14.56 -6.65
CA VAL A 17 -0.05 -14.48 -5.85
C VAL A 17 -1.05 -13.64 -6.62
N GLN A 18 -2.20 -14.21 -6.91
CA GLN A 18 -3.32 -13.51 -7.52
C GLN A 18 -4.48 -13.57 -6.54
N LEU A 19 -4.77 -12.42 -5.94
CA LEU A 19 -5.90 -12.25 -5.05
C LEU A 19 -6.97 -11.47 -5.80
N THR A 20 -8.19 -11.96 -5.73
CA THR A 20 -9.35 -11.29 -6.32
C THR A 20 -10.37 -11.01 -5.26
N GLN A 21 -11.11 -9.91 -5.43
CA GLN A 21 -12.19 -9.50 -4.54
C GLN A 21 -11.77 -9.42 -3.06
N LEU A 22 -10.54 -8.98 -2.79
CA LEU A 22 -10.05 -8.77 -1.43
C LEU A 22 -10.87 -7.70 -0.73
N LYS A 23 -11.49 -8.08 0.38
CA LYS A 23 -12.25 -7.18 1.23
C LYS A 23 -11.47 -6.91 2.50
N LEU A 24 -11.38 -5.64 2.88
CA LEU A 24 -10.86 -5.23 4.17
C LEU A 24 -12.03 -4.68 4.98
N SER A 25 -12.24 -5.20 6.18
CA SER A 25 -13.24 -4.69 7.11
C SER A 25 -12.60 -4.30 8.44
N ARG A 26 -13.21 -3.31 9.08
CA ARG A 26 -12.88 -2.86 10.42
C ARG A 26 -14.01 -3.25 11.36
N THR A 27 -13.69 -3.95 12.44
CA THR A 27 -14.61 -4.17 13.55
C THR A 27 -14.24 -3.23 14.68
N CYS A 28 -15.12 -2.29 15.02
CA CYS A 28 -14.97 -1.51 16.24
C CYS A 28 -15.59 -2.31 17.38
N LEU A 29 -14.78 -2.72 18.35
CA LEU A 29 -15.25 -3.26 19.62
C LEU A 29 -15.37 -2.07 20.56
N ASP A 30 -16.60 -1.66 20.86
CA ASP A 30 -16.85 -0.62 21.85
C ASP A 30 -16.98 -1.31 23.23
N PRO A 31 -15.99 -1.16 24.13
CA PRO A 31 -15.91 -1.95 25.36
C PRO A 31 -17.05 -1.69 26.35
N ASP A 32 -17.77 -0.57 26.20
CA ASP A 32 -18.91 -0.18 27.06
C ASP A 32 -20.27 -0.46 26.40
N SER A 33 -20.29 -1.05 25.20
CA SER A 33 -21.53 -1.34 24.46
C SER A 33 -22.15 -2.68 24.87
N ASP A 34 -23.43 -2.64 25.23
CA ASP A 34 -24.19 -3.81 25.67
C ASP A 34 -24.32 -4.83 24.52
N PRO A 35 -23.81 -6.07 24.65
CA PRO A 35 -23.85 -7.07 23.56
C PRO A 35 -25.27 -7.50 23.16
N ALA A 36 -26.29 -7.12 23.94
CA ALA A 36 -27.70 -7.35 23.65
C ALA A 36 -28.36 -6.23 22.82
N ALA A 37 -27.71 -5.08 22.65
CA ALA A 37 -28.28 -3.90 21.99
C ALA A 37 -27.83 -3.75 20.53
N GLY A 38 -27.89 -4.81 19.72
CA GLY A 38 -27.97 -4.74 18.25
C GLY A 38 -26.96 -3.87 17.46
N GLY A 39 -25.83 -3.47 18.07
CA GLY A 39 -24.78 -2.67 17.44
C GLY A 39 -24.02 -3.54 16.44
N GLY A 40 -24.37 -3.39 15.16
CA GLY A 40 -23.98 -4.31 14.09
C GLY A 40 -22.47 -4.51 13.89
N PRO A 41 -22.05 -5.69 13.42
CA PRO A 41 -20.64 -6.06 13.29
C PRO A 41 -20.04 -5.57 11.96
N GLY A 42 -18.93 -4.85 12.03
CA GLY A 42 -17.99 -4.65 10.92
C GLY A 42 -18.36 -3.61 9.85
N ILE A 43 -17.49 -2.63 9.63
CA ILE A 43 -17.52 -1.70 8.50
C ILE A 43 -16.59 -2.23 7.41
N GLU A 44 -17.04 -2.33 6.16
CA GLU A 44 -16.17 -2.61 5.01
C GLU A 44 -15.38 -1.33 4.66
N LEU A 45 -14.05 -1.39 4.81
CA LEU A 45 -13.09 -0.28 4.66
C LEU A 45 -12.63 -0.11 3.20
N LEU A 46 -12.59 -1.23 2.48
CA LEU A 46 -12.23 -1.30 1.07
C LEU A 46 -13.32 -2.07 0.33
N GLU A 47 -13.80 -1.50 -0.78
CA GLU A 47 -14.50 -2.30 -1.79
C GLU A 47 -13.58 -3.44 -2.28
N PRO A 48 -14.13 -4.56 -2.80
CA PRO A 48 -13.33 -5.68 -3.28
C PRO A 48 -12.22 -5.25 -4.24
N VAL A 49 -10.96 -5.57 -3.91
CA VAL A 49 -9.80 -5.22 -4.75
C VAL A 49 -9.08 -6.45 -5.26
N ASN A 50 -8.56 -6.35 -6.47
CA ASN A 50 -7.70 -7.38 -7.05
C ASN A 50 -6.24 -6.96 -6.92
N LEU A 51 -5.41 -7.86 -6.40
CA LEU A 51 -3.97 -7.69 -6.26
C LEU A 51 -3.28 -8.82 -7.01
N GLN A 52 -2.37 -8.45 -7.91
CA GLN A 52 -1.39 -9.36 -8.49
C GLN A 52 -0.03 -9.04 -7.88
N LEU A 53 0.63 -10.04 -7.31
CA LEU A 53 1.93 -9.91 -6.69
C LEU A 53 2.87 -10.99 -7.21
N MET A 54 4.06 -10.57 -7.62
CA MET A 54 5.15 -11.41 -8.05
C MET A 54 6.34 -11.17 -7.14
N VAL A 55 6.82 -12.21 -6.48
CA VAL A 55 8.05 -12.17 -5.69
C VAL A 55 9.04 -13.15 -6.30
N ARG A 56 10.21 -12.67 -6.70
CA ARG A 56 11.32 -13.50 -7.13
C ARG A 56 12.46 -13.35 -6.13
N ARG A 57 12.96 -14.48 -5.61
CA ARG A 57 14.13 -14.51 -4.72
C ARG A 57 15.28 -15.23 -5.39
N ASN A 58 16.45 -14.62 -5.36
CA ASN A 58 17.68 -15.23 -5.82
C ASN A 58 18.35 -15.96 -4.65
N LEU A 59 18.09 -17.26 -4.53
CA LEU A 59 18.71 -18.09 -3.48
C LEU A 59 20.22 -18.32 -3.71
N SER A 60 20.75 -17.82 -4.83
CA SER A 60 22.15 -17.84 -5.22
C SER A 60 22.76 -16.44 -5.29
N ALA A 61 22.18 -15.44 -4.61
CA ALA A 61 22.58 -14.02 -4.67
C ALA A 61 24.05 -13.75 -4.31
N THR A 62 24.68 -14.67 -3.56
CA THR A 62 26.11 -14.57 -3.21
C THR A 62 27.01 -14.65 -4.44
N TRP A 63 26.64 -15.41 -5.48
CA TRP A 63 27.50 -15.64 -6.66
C TRP A 63 26.78 -15.45 -8.02
N TYR A 64 25.45 -15.39 -8.07
CA TYR A 64 24.68 -15.11 -9.28
C TYR A 64 24.16 -13.66 -9.29
N LYS A 65 24.82 -12.77 -10.04
CA LYS A 65 24.56 -11.32 -10.02
C LYS A 65 23.66 -10.78 -11.14
N LYS A 66 23.07 -11.65 -11.97
CA LYS A 66 22.13 -11.23 -13.03
C LYS A 66 20.77 -10.75 -12.50
N MET A 67 20.49 -11.01 -11.23
CA MET A 67 19.27 -10.62 -10.52
C MET A 67 19.67 -10.23 -9.09
N VAL A 68 19.02 -9.21 -8.53
CA VAL A 68 19.19 -8.83 -7.13
C VAL A 68 18.68 -9.92 -6.17
N ALA A 69 18.92 -9.77 -4.87
CA ALA A 69 18.51 -10.80 -3.91
C ALA A 69 16.98 -11.02 -3.90
N VAL A 70 16.20 -9.93 -3.99
CA VAL A 70 14.74 -9.97 -4.04
C VAL A 70 14.20 -8.96 -5.05
N GLU A 71 13.32 -9.41 -5.94
CA GLU A 71 12.52 -8.54 -6.83
C GLU A 71 11.04 -8.73 -6.51
N VAL A 72 10.33 -7.61 -6.35
CA VAL A 72 8.89 -7.57 -6.06
C VAL A 72 8.18 -6.73 -7.11
N ASP A 73 7.26 -7.33 -7.86
CA ASP A 73 6.38 -6.61 -8.78
C ASP A 73 4.94 -6.77 -8.31
N GLY A 74 4.18 -5.68 -8.28
CA GLY A 74 2.79 -5.68 -7.83
C GLY A 74 1.91 -4.80 -8.71
N ASP A 75 0.70 -5.27 -8.97
CA ASP A 75 -0.34 -4.52 -9.67
C ASP A 75 -1.63 -4.58 -8.86
N LEU A 76 -2.11 -3.42 -8.44
CA LEU A 76 -3.35 -3.23 -7.71
C LEU A 76 -4.38 -2.62 -8.66
N LYS A 77 -5.45 -3.36 -8.91
CA LYS A 77 -6.59 -2.88 -9.71
C LYS A 77 -7.31 -1.74 -8.99
N PRO A 78 -8.16 -0.95 -9.70
CA PRO A 78 -8.79 0.24 -9.17
C PRO A 78 -9.48 -0.05 -7.84
N MET A 79 -9.18 0.79 -6.85
CA MET A 79 -9.69 0.67 -5.49
C MET A 79 -10.41 1.97 -5.11
N LYS A 80 -11.60 1.83 -4.54
CA LYS A 80 -12.22 2.91 -3.76
C LYS A 80 -12.15 2.54 -2.29
N SER A 81 -11.46 3.37 -1.52
CA SER A 81 -11.37 3.26 -0.08
C SER A 81 -12.29 4.28 0.58
N VAL A 82 -12.96 3.79 1.62
CA VAL A 82 -13.96 4.52 2.36
C VAL A 82 -13.34 4.76 3.73
N GLN A 83 -12.77 5.95 3.95
CA GLN A 83 -12.05 6.39 5.16
C GLN A 83 -10.59 5.89 5.31
N VAL A 84 -9.61 6.70 4.87
CA VAL A 84 -8.22 6.55 5.35
C VAL A 84 -7.64 7.90 5.71
N LEU A 85 -8.01 8.41 6.89
CA LEU A 85 -7.23 9.48 7.54
C LEU A 85 -6.41 8.97 8.74
N MET A 86 -6.64 7.73 9.20
CA MET A 86 -5.96 7.20 10.40
C MET A 86 -4.73 6.31 10.11
N VAL A 87 -4.61 5.73 8.90
CA VAL A 87 -3.50 4.79 8.58
C VAL A 87 -2.23 5.53 8.15
N LEU A 88 -2.37 6.68 7.45
CA LEU A 88 -1.23 7.47 6.99
C LEU A 88 -0.39 7.99 8.16
N PHE A 89 -1.02 8.47 9.24
CA PHE A 89 -0.30 8.96 10.44
C PHE A 89 0.49 7.87 11.18
N GLY A 90 0.06 6.61 11.11
CA GLY A 90 0.78 5.49 11.74
C GLY A 90 2.05 5.08 10.99
N LEU A 91 2.05 5.18 9.65
CA LEU A 91 3.20 4.82 8.82
C LEU A 91 4.34 5.84 8.89
N PHE A 92 4.06 7.11 9.19
CA PHE A 92 5.08 8.16 9.32
C PHE A 92 5.67 8.32 10.73
N SER A 93 5.21 7.53 11.72
CA SER A 93 5.71 7.58 13.11
C SER A 93 6.78 6.54 13.45
N ALA A 94 7.26 5.76 12.47
CA ALA A 94 8.34 4.80 12.72
C ALA A 94 9.70 5.53 12.70
N GLU A 95 10.31 5.70 13.87
CA GLU A 95 11.70 6.16 13.98
C GLU A 95 12.64 5.11 13.38
N PRO A 96 13.58 5.49 12.49
CA PRO A 96 14.55 4.55 11.94
C PRO A 96 15.57 4.17 13.02
N VAL A 97 15.61 2.88 13.38
CA VAL A 97 16.68 2.31 14.20
C VAL A 97 17.92 2.16 13.31
N ALA A 98 18.95 2.95 13.60
CA ALA A 98 20.26 2.84 12.97
C ALA A 98 21.04 1.67 13.58
N GLU A 99 21.51 0.73 12.74
CA GLU A 99 22.54 -0.22 13.13
C GLU A 99 23.87 0.10 12.43
N THR A 100 24.95 -0.07 13.19
CA THR A 100 26.32 0.22 12.79
C THR A 100 27.05 -1.02 12.29
N GLY A 101 27.65 -0.91 11.10
CA GLY A 101 29.05 -1.30 10.87
C GLY A 101 29.32 -2.57 10.05
N GLY A 102 30.09 -2.39 8.97
CA GLY A 102 30.82 -3.43 8.23
C GLY A 102 31.38 -2.89 6.90
N GLU A 103 32.68 -2.58 6.88
CA GLU A 103 33.41 -2.09 5.69
C GLU A 103 33.59 -3.22 4.65
N ASP A 104 33.66 -2.83 3.37
CA ASP A 104 33.81 -3.65 2.15
C ASP A 104 32.58 -4.41 1.64
N GLN A 105 31.40 -3.78 1.66
CA GLN A 105 30.27 -4.29 0.88
C GLN A 105 30.23 -3.60 -0.49
N GLU A 106 30.46 -4.37 -1.58
CA GLU A 106 30.07 -3.95 -2.92
C GLU A 106 28.65 -3.40 -2.86
N ASP A 107 28.42 -2.23 -3.44
CA ASP A 107 27.17 -1.46 -3.40
C ASP A 107 26.06 -2.17 -4.19
N LEU A 108 25.67 -3.32 -3.68
CA LEU A 108 24.81 -4.31 -4.27
C LEU A 108 23.37 -3.98 -3.89
N GLU A 109 22.53 -3.91 -4.92
CA GLU A 109 21.09 -3.85 -4.74
C GLU A 109 20.60 -5.17 -4.15
N ASN A 110 19.98 -5.10 -2.97
CA ASN A 110 19.40 -6.25 -2.27
C ASN A 110 17.93 -6.43 -2.62
N LEU A 111 17.17 -5.32 -2.66
CA LEU A 111 15.76 -5.33 -2.99
C LEU A 111 15.52 -4.38 -4.15
N ARG A 112 14.69 -4.83 -5.10
CA ARG A 112 14.05 -3.97 -6.10
C ARG A 112 12.56 -4.20 -6.05
N PHE A 113 11.78 -3.14 -6.06
CA PHE A 113 10.32 -3.25 -6.11
C PHE A 113 9.70 -2.28 -7.10
N ASN A 114 8.59 -2.71 -7.69
CA ASN A 114 7.75 -1.92 -8.57
C ASN A 114 6.29 -2.24 -8.28
N LEU A 115 5.52 -1.25 -7.89
CA LEU A 115 4.12 -1.35 -7.55
C LEU A 115 3.35 -0.36 -8.42
N ASN A 116 2.39 -0.87 -9.17
CA ASN A 116 1.44 -0.06 -9.92
C ASN A 116 0.07 -0.14 -9.24
N ILE A 117 -0.58 1.00 -9.10
CA ILE A 117 -1.96 1.11 -8.64
C ILE A 117 -2.74 1.83 -9.74
N GLU A 118 -3.68 1.13 -10.34
CA GLU A 118 -4.45 1.64 -11.48
C GLU A 118 -5.40 2.77 -11.10
N SER A 119 -5.90 2.81 -9.85
CA SER A 119 -6.60 3.98 -9.34
C SER A 119 -6.79 3.84 -7.82
N LEU A 120 -6.71 4.97 -7.12
CA LEU A 120 -6.98 5.07 -5.69
C LEU A 120 -7.98 6.20 -5.46
N GLY A 121 -9.16 5.87 -4.95
CA GLY A 121 -10.10 6.85 -4.42
C GLY A 121 -10.12 6.82 -2.90
N LEU A 122 -10.00 7.97 -2.24
CA LEU A 122 -10.24 8.12 -0.81
C LEU A 122 -11.43 9.06 -0.63
N VAL A 123 -12.52 8.57 -0.02
CA VAL A 123 -13.66 9.40 0.34
C VAL A 123 -13.64 9.68 1.84
N LEU A 124 -13.68 10.96 2.19
CA LEU A 124 -13.77 11.46 3.55
C LEU A 124 -15.24 11.62 3.94
N TYR A 125 -15.60 11.13 5.11
CA TYR A 125 -16.95 11.25 5.68
C TYR A 125 -16.90 12.01 7.01
N SER A 126 -17.95 12.74 7.31
CA SER A 126 -18.18 13.35 8.62
C SER A 126 -18.50 12.25 9.62
N ASN A 127 -17.75 12.22 10.73
CA ASN A 127 -17.96 11.26 11.80
C ASN A 127 -18.58 11.97 13.01
N ASP A 128 -19.85 11.64 13.29
CA ASP A 128 -20.51 11.99 14.55
C ASP A 128 -20.42 10.78 15.50
N PRO A 129 -19.69 10.87 16.62
CA PRO A 129 -19.51 9.76 17.55
C PRO A 129 -20.82 9.30 18.21
N LYS A 130 -21.91 10.07 18.08
CA LYS A 130 -23.23 9.71 18.60
C LYS A 130 -24.10 8.96 17.60
N GLN A 131 -23.68 8.86 16.32
CA GLN A 131 -24.46 8.21 15.28
C GLN A 131 -24.11 6.71 15.14
N PRO A 132 -25.10 5.84 14.86
CA PRO A 132 -24.86 4.44 14.55
C PRO A 132 -23.84 4.26 13.41
N LEU A 133 -22.90 3.33 13.59
CA LEU A 133 -21.84 3.01 12.62
C LEU A 133 -22.37 2.69 11.21
N ALA A 134 -23.58 2.09 11.13
CA ALA A 134 -24.25 1.77 9.87
C ALA A 134 -24.63 3.02 9.03
N LEU A 135 -24.70 4.19 9.65
CA LEU A 135 -25.08 5.45 8.99
C LEU A 135 -23.87 6.31 8.58
N GLN A 136 -22.65 5.96 9.01
CA GLN A 136 -21.45 6.79 8.81
C GLN A 136 -20.95 6.87 7.35
N HIS A 137 -21.52 6.07 6.44
CA HIS A 137 -21.16 6.04 5.01
C HIS A 137 -22.25 6.55 4.07
N GLN A 138 -23.24 7.27 4.60
CA GLN A 138 -24.26 7.90 3.76
C GLN A 138 -23.66 9.01 2.89
N GLN A 139 -24.22 9.18 1.68
CA GLN A 139 -23.75 10.18 0.72
C GLN A 139 -23.79 11.62 1.29
N GLU A 140 -24.77 11.90 2.12
CA GLU A 140 -24.97 13.20 2.81
C GLU A 140 -23.81 13.58 3.75
N LEU A 141 -23.02 12.59 4.20
CA LEU A 141 -21.91 12.80 5.14
C LEU A 141 -20.57 12.98 4.44
N ARG A 142 -20.51 12.89 3.10
CA ARG A 142 -19.24 13.05 2.37
C ARG A 142 -18.73 14.49 2.49
N LEU A 143 -17.47 14.61 2.89
CA LEU A 143 -16.78 15.88 3.03
C LEU A 143 -15.92 16.18 1.80
N GLY A 144 -15.29 15.16 1.24
CA GLY A 144 -14.47 15.31 0.06
C GLY A 144 -13.98 13.97 -0.48
N GLU A 145 -13.45 14.00 -1.69
CA GLU A 145 -12.87 12.85 -2.36
C GLU A 145 -11.51 13.22 -2.93
N LEU A 146 -10.49 12.43 -2.59
CA LEU A 146 -9.20 12.42 -3.28
C LEU A 146 -9.25 11.26 -4.28
N ALA A 147 -9.17 11.57 -5.57
CA ALA A 147 -9.10 10.54 -6.61
C ALA A 147 -7.76 10.62 -7.34
N LEU A 148 -7.07 9.49 -7.41
CA LEU A 148 -5.84 9.30 -8.15
C LEU A 148 -6.08 8.30 -9.27
N HIS A 149 -5.75 8.69 -10.50
CA HIS A 149 -5.92 7.86 -11.69
C HIS A 149 -4.76 6.91 -11.90
N GLN A 150 -3.59 7.16 -11.32
CA GLN A 150 -2.49 6.21 -11.32
C GLN A 150 -1.49 6.57 -10.23
N LEU A 151 -1.05 5.56 -9.47
CA LEU A 151 0.15 5.64 -8.64
C LEU A 151 1.13 4.58 -9.10
N GLN A 152 2.34 5.00 -9.46
CA GLN A 152 3.45 4.08 -9.66
C GLN A 152 4.50 4.34 -8.58
N VAL A 153 4.81 3.32 -7.79
CA VAL A 153 5.86 3.36 -6.78
C VAL A 153 6.93 2.37 -7.16
N SER A 154 8.16 2.82 -7.31
CA SER A 154 9.29 1.94 -7.55
C SER A 154 10.44 2.31 -6.62
N GLY A 155 11.29 1.36 -6.30
CA GLY A 155 12.42 1.64 -5.44
C GLY A 155 13.41 0.50 -5.34
N ARG A 156 14.54 0.82 -4.73
CA ARG A 156 15.68 -0.06 -4.58
C ARG A 156 16.27 0.13 -3.19
N ILE A 157 16.63 -0.97 -2.53
CA ILE A 157 17.43 -0.96 -1.30
C ILE A 157 18.81 -1.50 -1.63
N ARG A 158 19.83 -0.72 -1.29
CA ARG A 158 21.24 -1.07 -1.46
C ARG A 158 21.80 -1.50 -0.12
N SER A 159 22.85 -2.31 -0.15
CA SER A 159 23.55 -2.82 1.04
C SER A 159 24.20 -1.72 1.88
N SER A 160 24.47 -0.55 1.29
CA SER A 160 25.03 0.62 1.97
C SER A 160 23.99 1.46 2.73
N ASP A 161 22.88 0.86 3.19
CA ASP A 161 21.69 1.51 3.77
C ASP A 161 20.99 2.57 2.90
N GLY A 162 21.31 2.61 1.61
CA GLY A 162 20.66 3.52 0.65
C GLY A 162 19.28 3.01 0.22
N LEU A 163 18.22 3.71 0.62
CA LEU A 163 16.88 3.54 0.08
C LEU A 163 16.60 4.61 -0.98
N GLU A 164 16.38 4.18 -2.23
CA GLU A 164 15.90 5.05 -3.31
C GLU A 164 14.45 4.70 -3.62
N VAL A 165 13.54 5.67 -3.50
CA VAL A 165 12.11 5.50 -3.82
C VAL A 165 11.67 6.60 -4.77
N THR A 166 10.99 6.19 -5.83
CA THR A 166 10.31 7.07 -6.78
C THR A 166 8.81 6.79 -6.72
N ALA A 167 8.00 7.82 -6.50
CA ALA A 167 6.55 7.76 -6.58
C ALA A 167 6.08 8.74 -7.65
N VAL A 168 5.36 8.23 -8.66
CA VAL A 168 4.76 9.02 -9.74
C VAL A 168 3.25 8.98 -9.57
N LEU A 169 2.66 10.16 -9.42
CA LEU A 169 1.22 10.36 -9.31
C LEU A 169 0.72 11.01 -10.60
N SER A 170 -0.29 10.39 -11.23
CA SER A 170 -0.91 10.91 -12.46
C SER A 170 -2.41 11.08 -12.26
N GLY A 171 -2.93 12.24 -12.69
CA GLY A 171 -4.36 12.55 -12.59
C GLY A 171 -4.86 12.52 -11.14
N CYS A 172 -4.49 13.53 -10.35
CA CYS A 172 -4.97 13.68 -8.98
C CYS A 172 -6.07 14.76 -8.94
N THR A 173 -7.23 14.44 -8.37
CA THR A 173 -8.28 15.42 -8.05
C THR A 173 -8.56 15.44 -6.57
N LEU A 174 -8.91 16.61 -6.06
CA LEU A 174 -9.42 16.81 -4.73
C LEU A 174 -10.76 17.53 -4.86
N ASP A 175 -11.84 16.79 -4.68
CA ASP A 175 -13.20 17.27 -4.81
C ASP A 175 -13.78 17.56 -3.43
N ASP A 176 -14.34 18.76 -3.24
CA ASP A 176 -15.19 19.05 -2.08
C ASP A 176 -16.59 18.49 -2.36
N LEU A 177 -17.08 17.65 -1.45
CA LEU A 177 -18.37 16.96 -1.60
C LEU A 177 -19.42 17.48 -0.63
N ARG A 178 -19.13 18.54 0.14
CA ARG A 178 -20.08 19.15 1.08
C ARG A 178 -21.26 19.75 0.33
N THR A 179 -22.46 19.46 0.82
CA THR A 179 -23.69 20.00 0.26
C THR A 179 -23.71 21.54 0.34
N GLY A 180 -24.07 22.19 -0.76
CA GLY A 180 -24.17 23.66 -0.84
C GLY A 180 -22.88 24.41 -1.16
N MET A 181 -21.76 23.71 -1.42
CA MET A 181 -20.53 24.32 -1.92
C MET A 181 -20.43 24.22 -3.44
N GLU A 182 -20.04 25.32 -4.09
CA GLU A 182 -19.73 25.31 -5.52
C GLU A 182 -18.32 24.75 -5.76
N ARG A 183 -18.18 23.94 -6.83
CA ARG A 183 -16.89 23.41 -7.26
C ARG A 183 -15.95 24.56 -7.63
N ALA A 184 -14.83 24.66 -6.93
CA ALA A 184 -13.73 25.49 -7.38
C ALA A 184 -13.23 24.96 -8.74
N SER A 185 -13.40 25.73 -9.81
CA SER A 185 -12.82 25.38 -11.11
C SER A 185 -11.33 25.74 -11.11
N SER A 186 -10.49 24.82 -11.56
CA SER A 186 -9.08 25.12 -11.82
C SER A 186 -9.00 26.15 -12.95
N ARG A 187 -8.20 27.19 -12.76
CA ARG A 187 -7.77 28.08 -13.84
C ARG A 187 -6.68 27.43 -14.69
#